data_AF-A0A4Y1ZQK4-F1
#
_entry.id   AF-A0A4Y1ZQK4-F1
#
_cell.length_a   1.000
_cell.length_b   1.000
_cell.length_c   1.000
_cell.angle_alpha   90.00
_cell.angle_beta   90.00
_cell.angle_gamma   90.00
#
_symmetry.space_group_name_H-M   'P 1'
#
loop_
_entity.id
_entity.type
_entity.pdbx_description
1 polymer ?
#
loop_
_entity_poly.entity_id
_entity_poly.type
_entity_poly.pdbx_seq_one_letter_code
_entity_poly.pdbx_strand_id
1 'polypeptide(L)'
;DPDKVSAVQKIPPSRTVKQVQSFLQTCFWCRKFIPNFSEISHCLSNLTKKKTIWTWTESEQNAFTTLKNCLVSPPILSQVDFTKPFVLRPDAGNYALGAILLQGPDMEEHPIEYASRLLNSAERNYSTTDREGLVVVWALNKFRGYIEGSKITVASDH
;
A
#
# COMPACT_ATOMS: atom_id res chain seq x y z
N ASP A 1 -15.74 -1.18 -13.25
CA ASP A 1 -17.15 -0.74 -13.26
C ASP A 1 -17.18 0.79 -13.40
N PRO A 2 -17.59 1.31 -14.57
CA PRO A 2 -17.56 2.74 -14.88
C PRO A 2 -18.39 3.58 -13.90
N ASP A 3 -19.49 3.04 -13.37
CA ASP A 3 -20.38 3.75 -12.46
C ASP A 3 -19.75 3.91 -11.08
N LYS A 4 -19.05 2.88 -10.60
CA LYS A 4 -18.27 2.95 -9.35
C LYS A 4 -17.08 3.91 -9.48
N VAL A 5 -16.41 3.92 -10.64
CA VAL A 5 -15.30 4.83 -10.91
C VAL A 5 -15.77 6.29 -10.96
N SER A 6 -16.88 6.57 -11.63
CA SER A 6 -17.44 7.93 -11.70
C SER A 6 -17.94 8.43 -10.34
N ALA A 7 -18.47 7.55 -9.50
CA ALA A 7 -18.85 7.86 -8.12
C ALA A 7 -17.62 8.26 -7.29
N VAL A 8 -16.50 7.54 -7.42
CA VAL A 8 -15.24 7.86 -6.73
C VAL A 8 -14.67 9.19 -7.21
N GLN A 9 -14.68 9.48 -8.51
CA GLN A 9 -14.21 10.75 -9.07
C GLN A 9 -14.95 11.97 -8.50
N LYS A 10 -16.23 11.80 -8.14
CA LYS A 10 -17.06 12.88 -7.58
C LYS A 10 -16.97 13.02 -6.07
N ILE A 11 -16.23 12.16 -5.36
CA ILE A 11 -16.06 12.28 -3.91
C ILE A 11 -15.34 13.62 -3.61
N PRO A 12 -15.99 14.54 -2.87
CA PRO A 12 -15.36 15.79 -2.48
C PRO A 12 -14.31 15.54 -1.39
N PRO A 13 -13.33 16.46 -1.21
CA PRO A 13 -12.43 16.40 -0.07
C PRO A 13 -13.22 16.27 1.23
N SER A 14 -12.87 15.26 2.02
CA SER A 14 -13.58 14.93 3.25
C SER A 14 -13.36 16.02 4.29
N ARG A 15 -14.42 16.70 4.73
CA ARG A 15 -14.33 17.82 5.70
C ARG A 15 -14.64 17.41 7.15
N THR A 16 -14.96 16.14 7.35
CA THR A 16 -15.34 15.60 8.66
C THR A 16 -14.68 14.24 8.89
N VAL A 17 -14.50 13.90 10.17
CA VAL A 17 -13.97 12.59 10.60
C VAL A 17 -14.76 11.43 9.99
N LYS A 18 -16.10 11.51 9.97
CA LYS A 18 -16.96 10.45 9.40
C LYS A 18 -16.73 10.26 7.91
N GLN A 19 -16.56 11.35 7.16
CA GLN A 19 -16.28 11.28 5.72
C GLN A 19 -14.92 10.64 5.44
N VAL A 20 -13.88 11.03 6.20
CA VAL A 20 -12.54 10.42 6.06
C VAL A 20 -12.58 8.94 6.39
N GLN A 21 -13.26 8.54 7.47
CA GLN A 21 -13.41 7.13 7.84
C GLN A 21 -14.11 6.33 6.73
N SER A 22 -15.20 6.86 6.18
CA SER A 22 -15.91 6.21 5.08
C SER A 22 -15.04 6.09 3.82
N PHE A 23 -14.27 7.13 3.49
CA PHE A 23 -13.36 7.11 2.34
C PHE A 23 -12.23 6.09 2.54
N LEU A 24 -11.58 6.09 3.71
CA LEU A 24 -10.53 5.13 4.04
C LEU A 24 -11.02 3.69 4.00
N GLN A 25 -12.26 3.42 4.42
CA GLN A 25 -12.86 2.09 4.34
C GLN A 25 -12.99 1.61 2.88
N THR A 26 -13.38 2.49 1.97
CA THR A 26 -13.44 2.20 0.53
C THR A 26 -12.04 1.93 -0.02
N CYS A 27 -11.07 2.79 0.29
CA CYS A 27 -9.69 2.61 -0.16
C CYS A 27 -9.08 1.31 0.39
N PHE A 28 -9.40 0.96 1.64
CA PHE A 28 -8.92 -0.27 2.27
C PHE A 28 -9.36 -1.52 1.51
N TRP A 29 -10.56 -1.52 0.93
CA TRP A 29 -11.04 -2.64 0.10
C TRP A 29 -10.19 -2.84 -1.16
N CYS A 30 -9.69 -1.75 -1.72
CA CYS A 30 -8.83 -1.75 -2.90
C CYS A 30 -7.32 -1.72 -2.56
N ARG A 31 -6.93 -1.80 -1.27
CA ARG A 31 -5.53 -1.61 -0.85
C ARG A 31 -4.53 -2.55 -1.54
N LYS A 32 -4.98 -3.74 -1.94
CA LYS A 32 -4.14 -4.72 -2.66
C LYS A 32 -3.71 -4.25 -4.06
N PHE A 33 -4.35 -3.19 -4.56
CA PHE A 33 -4.04 -2.51 -5.82
C PHE A 33 -3.32 -1.18 -5.58
N ILE A 34 -3.02 -0.79 -4.35
CA ILE A 34 -2.47 0.54 -4.05
C ILE A 34 -1.06 0.38 -3.51
N PRO A 35 -0.01 0.77 -4.27
CA PRO A 35 1.35 0.74 -3.76
C PRO A 35 1.46 1.64 -2.54
N ASN A 36 2.16 1.17 -1.50
CA ASN A 36 2.44 1.92 -0.28
C ASN A 36 1.20 2.54 0.39
N PHE A 37 0.04 1.89 0.29
CA PHE A 37 -1.24 2.35 0.84
C PHE A 37 -1.14 2.85 2.28
N SER A 38 -0.43 2.13 3.15
CA SER A 38 -0.30 2.46 4.57
C SER A 38 0.46 3.77 4.79
N GLU A 39 1.48 4.06 3.98
CA GLU A 39 2.23 5.32 4.02
C GLU A 39 1.31 6.47 3.57
N ILE A 40 0.66 6.32 2.43
CA ILE A 40 -0.20 7.34 1.83
C ILE A 40 -1.40 7.65 2.75
N SER A 41 -2.05 6.63 3.29
CA SER A 41 -3.25 6.78 4.13
C SER A 41 -2.96 7.21 5.57
N HIS A 42 -1.68 7.28 5.97
CA HIS A 42 -1.28 7.56 7.36
C HIS A 42 -1.79 8.93 7.84
N CYS A 43 -1.60 10.00 7.07
CA CYS A 43 -2.04 11.35 7.45
C CYS A 43 -3.56 11.44 7.60
N LEU A 44 -4.30 10.83 6.66
CA LEU A 44 -5.76 10.75 6.73
C LEU A 44 -6.22 9.92 7.94
N SER A 45 -5.53 8.83 8.25
CA SER A 45 -5.84 7.99 9.42
C SER A 45 -5.64 8.76 10.73
N ASN A 46 -4.64 9.65 10.80
CA ASN A 46 -4.40 10.50 11.97
C ASN A 46 -5.56 11.46 12.26
N LEU A 47 -6.23 11.98 11.23
CA LEU A 47 -7.43 12.80 11.38
C LEU A 47 -8.60 12.06 12.04
N THR A 48 -8.59 10.73 12.01
CA THR A 48 -9.67 9.90 12.60
C THR A 48 -9.44 9.55 14.08
N LYS A 49 -8.24 9.84 14.62
CA LYS A 49 -7.89 9.53 16.01
C LYS A 49 -8.62 10.46 16.98
N LYS A 50 -8.93 9.94 18.17
CA LYS A 50 -9.52 10.75 19.26
C LYS A 50 -8.53 11.83 19.70
N LYS A 51 -9.05 13.02 20.02
CA LYS A 51 -8.27 14.19 20.49
C LYS A 51 -7.31 14.80 19.44
N THR A 52 -7.41 14.42 18.16
CA THR A 52 -6.71 15.12 17.08
C THR A 52 -7.44 16.42 16.75
N ILE A 53 -6.70 17.53 16.64
CA ILE A 53 -7.23 18.78 16.09
C ILE A 53 -7.40 18.57 14.58
N TRP A 54 -8.60 18.82 14.08
CA TRP A 54 -8.87 18.71 12.65
C TRP A 54 -8.12 19.80 11.90
N THR A 55 -7.10 19.41 11.14
CA THR A 55 -6.34 20.30 10.26
C THR A 55 -6.17 19.61 8.92
N TRP A 56 -6.73 20.20 7.86
CA TRP A 56 -6.56 19.70 6.50
C TRP A 56 -5.47 20.50 5.81
N THR A 57 -4.27 19.94 5.70
CA THR A 57 -3.12 20.58 5.06
C THR A 57 -2.92 20.03 3.65
N GLU A 58 -1.85 20.47 3.00
CA GLU A 58 -1.41 19.92 1.72
C GLU A 58 -1.11 18.42 1.78
N SER A 59 -0.61 17.91 2.92
CA SER A 59 -0.32 16.48 3.08
C SER A 59 -1.59 15.63 2.99
N GLU A 60 -2.66 16.02 3.70
CA GLU A 60 -3.95 15.33 3.63
C GLU A 60 -4.59 15.46 2.26
N GLN A 61 -4.48 16.63 1.62
CA GLN A 61 -5.00 16.83 0.27
C GLN A 61 -4.28 15.96 -0.77
N ASN A 62 -2.95 15.85 -0.67
CA ASN A 62 -2.14 15.01 -1.55
C ASN A 62 -2.49 13.54 -1.34
N ALA A 63 -2.54 13.06 -0.09
CA ALA A 63 -2.94 11.68 0.20
C ALA A 63 -4.35 11.36 -0.32
N PHE A 64 -5.31 12.26 -0.11
CA PHE A 64 -6.68 12.08 -0.61
C PHE A 64 -6.70 11.98 -2.14
N THR A 65 -5.98 12.87 -2.83
CA THR A 65 -5.91 12.90 -4.29
C THR A 65 -5.22 11.66 -4.84
N THR A 66 -4.10 11.23 -4.26
CA THR A 66 -3.38 10.01 -4.65
C THR A 66 -4.26 8.78 -4.50
N LEU A 67 -4.89 8.58 -3.34
CA LEU A 67 -5.78 7.44 -3.11
C LEU A 67 -6.99 7.45 -4.07
N LYS A 68 -7.57 8.62 -4.31
CA LYS A 68 -8.66 8.80 -5.26
C LYS A 68 -8.25 8.41 -6.68
N ASN A 69 -7.06 8.81 -7.12
CA ASN A 69 -6.52 8.44 -8.43
C ASN A 69 -6.29 6.93 -8.54
N CYS A 70 -5.73 6.29 -7.50
CA CYS A 70 -5.55 4.84 -7.49
C CYS A 70 -6.87 4.06 -7.50
N LEU A 71 -7.94 4.60 -6.93
CA LEU A 71 -9.27 3.98 -7.01
C LEU A 71 -9.91 4.09 -8.40
N VAL A 72 -9.62 5.18 -9.12
CA VAL A 72 -10.17 5.47 -10.45
C VAL A 72 -9.40 4.72 -11.54
N SER A 73 -8.09 4.62 -11.37
CA SER A 73 -7.17 3.95 -12.28
C SER A 73 -6.32 2.97 -11.47
N PRO A 74 -6.91 1.86 -10.96
CA PRO A 74 -6.14 0.86 -10.24
C PRO A 74 -5.12 0.24 -11.20
N PRO A 75 -3.89 -0.06 -10.73
CA PRO A 75 -2.94 -0.84 -11.51
C PRO A 75 -3.54 -2.19 -11.86
N ILE A 76 -3.21 -2.66 -13.07
CA ILE A 76 -3.64 -3.96 -13.55
C ILE A 76 -2.81 -5.01 -12.80
N LEU A 77 -3.45 -5.71 -11.86
CA LEU A 77 -2.86 -6.90 -11.27
C LEU A 77 -3.01 -8.08 -12.23
N SER A 78 -1.96 -8.87 -12.33
CA SER A 78 -1.94 -10.11 -13.10
C SER A 78 -2.41 -11.29 -12.26
N GLN A 79 -3.03 -12.26 -12.94
CA GLN A 79 -3.32 -13.55 -12.34
C GLN A 79 -2.01 -14.30 -12.08
N VAL A 80 -1.93 -14.96 -10.92
CA VAL A 80 -0.77 -15.76 -10.55
C VAL A 80 -0.61 -16.98 -11.44
N ASP A 81 0.62 -17.24 -11.87
CA ASP A 81 1.05 -18.44 -12.58
C ASP A 81 2.10 -19.18 -11.74
N PHE A 82 1.70 -20.21 -11.01
CA PHE A 82 2.58 -20.95 -10.10
C PHE A 82 3.73 -21.71 -10.80
N THR A 83 3.76 -21.73 -12.14
CA THR A 83 4.88 -22.31 -12.89
C THR A 83 6.04 -21.33 -13.07
N LYS A 84 5.82 -20.03 -12.79
CA LYS A 84 6.80 -18.96 -12.96
C LYS A 84 7.43 -18.56 -11.62
N PRO A 85 8.70 -18.12 -11.62
CA PRO A 85 9.34 -17.61 -10.41
C PRO A 85 8.65 -16.31 -9.96
N PHE A 86 8.73 -16.05 -8.66
CA PHE A 86 8.25 -14.81 -8.06
C PHE A 86 9.40 -13.83 -7.86
N VAL A 87 9.11 -12.54 -8.04
CA VAL A 87 9.99 -11.46 -7.63
C VAL A 87 9.30 -10.69 -6.50
N LEU A 88 10.02 -10.51 -5.40
CA LEU A 88 9.58 -9.73 -4.27
C LEU A 88 10.39 -8.43 -4.23
N ARG A 89 9.72 -7.28 -4.38
CA ARG A 89 10.33 -5.97 -4.14
C ARG A 89 9.80 -5.40 -2.84
N PRO A 90 10.58 -5.44 -1.75
CA PRO A 90 10.28 -4.71 -0.53
C PRO A 90 10.61 -3.22 -0.70
N ASP A 91 9.97 -2.39 0.11
CA ASP A 91 10.23 -0.95 0.23
C ASP A 91 10.01 -0.54 1.69
N ALA A 92 11.05 -0.07 2.38
CA ALA A 92 10.94 0.39 3.76
C ALA A 92 10.91 1.92 3.86
N GLY A 93 9.75 2.45 4.24
CA GLY A 93 9.58 3.87 4.53
C GLY A 93 9.93 4.25 5.96
N ASN A 94 9.71 5.53 6.28
CA ASN A 94 9.84 6.07 7.64
C ASN A 94 8.66 5.76 8.55
N TYR A 95 7.47 5.53 7.97
CA TYR A 95 6.25 5.31 8.74
C TYR A 95 5.58 3.96 8.42
N ALA A 96 5.86 3.40 7.25
CA ALA A 96 5.29 2.14 6.80
C ALA A 96 6.32 1.26 6.11
N LEU A 97 5.97 -0.02 6.02
CA LEU A 97 6.59 -1.00 5.14
C LEU A 97 5.67 -1.21 3.94
N GLY A 98 6.27 -1.33 2.76
CA GLY A 98 5.65 -1.67 1.49
C GLY A 98 6.29 -2.92 0.91
N ALA A 99 5.52 -3.69 0.17
CA ALA A 99 6.06 -4.74 -0.66
C ALA A 99 5.14 -5.02 -1.85
N ILE A 100 5.74 -5.43 -2.96
CA ILE A 100 5.04 -5.83 -4.16
C ILE A 100 5.52 -7.22 -4.57
N LEU A 101 4.55 -8.12 -4.79
CA LEU A 101 4.80 -9.43 -5.37
C LEU A 101 4.60 -9.35 -6.88
N LEU A 102 5.58 -9.81 -7.64
CA LEU A 102 5.67 -9.68 -9.09
C LEU A 102 5.94 -11.04 -9.75
N GLN A 103 5.57 -11.17 -11.02
CA GLN A 103 5.96 -12.29 -11.88
C GLN A 103 6.33 -11.81 -13.27
N GLY A 104 7.34 -12.43 -13.88
CA GLY A 104 7.82 -12.11 -15.22
C GLY A 104 9.33 -11.83 -15.24
N PRO A 105 9.93 -11.69 -16.44
CA PRO A 105 11.30 -11.18 -16.59
C PRO A 105 11.32 -9.68 -16.30
N ASP A 106 12.45 -9.13 -15.83
CA ASP A 106 12.60 -7.74 -15.32
C ASP A 106 11.74 -6.68 -16.03
N MET A 107 11.86 -6.55 -17.37
CA MET A 107 11.14 -5.52 -18.14
C MET A 107 9.65 -5.81 -18.40
N GLU A 108 9.19 -7.03 -18.14
CA GLU A 108 7.80 -7.47 -18.31
C GLU A 108 7.21 -7.99 -16.99
N GLU A 109 7.75 -7.53 -15.86
CA GLU A 109 7.19 -7.91 -14.58
C GLU A 109 5.79 -7.34 -14.40
N HIS A 110 4.90 -8.21 -13.96
CA HIS A 110 3.53 -7.88 -13.69
C HIS A 110 3.20 -8.02 -12.21
N PRO A 111 2.57 -7.00 -11.60
CA PRO A 111 2.22 -7.04 -10.19
C PRO A 111 1.12 -8.06 -9.92
N ILE A 112 1.32 -8.93 -8.95
CA ILE A 112 0.33 -9.89 -8.47
C ILE A 112 -0.46 -9.29 -7.31
N GLU A 113 0.24 -8.72 -6.33
CA GLU A 113 -0.38 -8.12 -5.15
C GLU A 113 0.54 -7.06 -4.52
N TYR A 114 -0.04 -5.93 -4.13
CA TYR A 114 0.62 -4.94 -3.27
C TYR A 114 0.25 -5.18 -1.82
N ALA A 115 1.22 -5.05 -0.92
CA ALA A 115 1.01 -5.09 0.51
C ALA A 115 1.70 -3.89 1.17
N SER A 116 1.09 -3.38 2.23
CA SER A 116 1.74 -2.42 3.12
C SER A 116 1.21 -2.54 4.53
N ARG A 117 2.00 -2.09 5.51
CA ARG A 117 1.55 -1.88 6.89
C ARG A 117 2.28 -0.71 7.53
N LEU A 118 1.68 -0.08 8.53
CA LEU A 118 2.38 0.90 9.36
C LEU A 118 3.43 0.20 10.25
N LEU A 119 4.52 0.91 10.50
CA LEU A 119 5.49 0.58 11.54
C LEU A 119 4.87 0.86 12.91
N ASN A 120 5.09 -0.06 13.85
CA ASN A 120 4.74 0.16 15.24
C ASN A 120 5.72 1.14 15.91
N SER A 121 5.48 1.50 17.17
CA SER A 121 6.30 2.49 17.88
C SER A 121 7.75 2.07 18.07
N ALA A 122 8.03 0.78 18.25
CA ALA A 122 9.39 0.28 18.39
C ALA A 122 10.10 0.23 17.03
N GLU A 123 9.41 -0.27 16.00
CA GLU A 123 9.96 -0.41 14.64
C GLU A 123 10.28 0.96 14.00
N ARG A 124 9.60 2.04 14.38
CA ARG A 124 9.94 3.40 13.92
C ARG A 124 11.30 3.90 14.42
N ASN A 125 11.84 3.31 15.49
CA ASN A 125 13.14 3.68 16.03
C ASN A 125 14.28 2.83 15.43
N TYR A 126 13.97 1.91 14.52
CA TYR A 126 14.96 1.07 13.88
C TYR A 126 15.81 1.88 12.90
N SER A 127 17.06 1.46 12.73
CA SER A 127 17.92 2.03 11.68
C SER A 127 17.32 1.77 10.30
N THR A 128 17.78 2.47 9.27
CA THR A 128 17.35 2.20 7.88
C THR A 128 17.62 0.74 7.52
N THR A 129 18.82 0.24 7.79
CA THR A 129 19.21 -1.15 7.51
C THR A 129 18.33 -2.18 8.25
N ASP A 130 17.98 -1.92 9.51
CA ASP A 130 17.08 -2.81 10.26
C ASP A 130 15.66 -2.81 9.68
N ARG A 131 15.18 -1.67 9.17
CA ARG A 131 13.88 -1.56 8.50
C ARG A 131 13.86 -2.29 7.16
N GLU A 132 14.96 -2.24 6.41
CA GLU A 132 15.13 -3.02 5.17
C GLU A 132 15.07 -4.54 5.45
N GLY A 133 15.78 -5.00 6.49
CA GLY A 133 15.68 -6.41 6.91
C GLY A 133 14.27 -6.79 7.36
N LEU A 134 13.62 -5.91 8.12
CA LEU A 134 12.25 -6.13 8.62
C LEU A 134 11.24 -6.25 7.48
N VAL A 135 11.33 -5.41 6.45
CA VAL A 135 10.37 -5.45 5.33
C VAL A 135 10.51 -6.73 4.53
N VAL A 136 11.73 -7.24 4.30
CA VAL A 136 11.95 -8.52 3.63
C VAL A 136 11.27 -9.65 4.38
N VAL A 137 11.54 -9.78 5.68
CA VAL A 137 10.97 -10.85 6.52
C VAL A 137 9.44 -10.75 6.59
N TRP A 138 8.94 -9.53 6.79
CA TRP A 138 7.49 -9.30 6.84
C TRP A 138 6.82 -9.65 5.50
N ALA A 139 7.41 -9.24 4.38
CA ALA A 139 6.86 -9.44 3.06
C ALA A 139 6.83 -10.92 2.65
N LEU A 140 7.89 -11.68 2.97
CA LEU A 140 7.92 -13.13 2.80
C LEU A 140 6.78 -13.82 3.56
N ASN A 141 6.54 -13.42 4.81
CA ASN A 141 5.44 -13.97 5.59
C ASN A 141 4.07 -13.53 5.03
N LYS A 142 3.96 -12.27 4.59
CA LYS A 142 2.73 -11.71 4.03
C LYS A 142 2.29 -12.42 2.74
N PHE A 143 3.23 -12.78 1.88
CA PHE A 143 2.97 -13.44 0.60
C PHE A 143 3.13 -14.96 0.65
N ARG A 144 3.33 -15.55 1.84
CA ARG A 144 3.55 -16.99 2.02
C ARG A 144 2.58 -17.88 1.24
N GLY A 145 1.30 -17.53 1.22
CA GLY A 145 0.28 -18.28 0.48
C GLY A 145 0.50 -18.38 -1.04
N TYR A 146 1.31 -17.50 -1.63
CA TYR A 146 1.70 -17.57 -3.04
C TYR A 146 3.05 -18.26 -3.25
N ILE A 147 4.01 -17.98 -2.37
CA ILE A 147 5.44 -18.23 -2.64
C ILE A 147 6.01 -19.45 -1.93
N GLU A 148 5.26 -20.05 -1.00
CA GLU A 148 5.72 -21.23 -0.25
C GLU A 148 6.01 -22.41 -1.19
N GLY A 149 7.24 -22.91 -1.16
CA GLY A 149 7.72 -23.98 -2.04
C GLY A 149 8.15 -23.52 -3.44
N SER A 150 8.06 -22.23 -3.75
CA SER A 150 8.51 -21.66 -5.02
C SER A 150 9.90 -21.03 -4.92
N LYS A 151 10.58 -20.88 -6.06
CA LYS A 151 11.79 -20.06 -6.16
C LYS A 151 11.39 -18.58 -6.18
N ILE A 152 12.04 -17.78 -5.34
CA ILE A 152 11.75 -16.35 -5.16
C ILE A 152 13.05 -15.58 -5.31
N THR A 153 13.00 -14.46 -6.02
CA THR A 153 14.07 -13.45 -6.03
C THR A 153 13.62 -12.27 -5.19
N VAL A 154 14.44 -11.85 -4.22
CA VAL A 154 14.20 -10.61 -3.47
C VAL A 154 15.05 -9.52 -4.10
N ALA A 155 14.40 -8.51 -4.67
CA ALA A 155 15.06 -7.36 -5.31
C ALA A 155 14.97 -6.15 -4.37
N SER A 156 16.02 -5.96 -3.58
CA SER A 156 16.23 -4.84 -2.64
C SER A 156 17.20 -3.83 -3.26
N ASP A 157 17.01 -2.54 -2.99
CA ASP A 157 17.90 -1.45 -3.41
C ASP A 157 19.03 -1.14 -2.40
N HIS A 158 18.95 -1.73 -1.20
CA HIS A 158 19.97 -1.68 -0.14
C HIS A 158 20.95 -2.85 -0.17
#